data_AF-A0A4Q5NR59-F1
#
_entry.id   AF-A0A4Q5NR59-F1
#
_cell.length_a   1.000
_cell.length_b   1.000
_cell.length_c   1.000
_cell.angle_alpha   90.00
_cell.angle_beta   90.00
_cell.angle_gamma   90.00
#
_symmetry.space_group_name_H-M   'P 1'
#
loop_
_entity.id
_entity.type
_entity.pdbx_description
1 polymer ?
#
loop_
_entity_poly.entity_id
_entity_poly.type
_entity_poly.pdbx_seq_one_letter_code
_entity_poly.pdbx_strand_id
1 'polypeptide(L)'
;MLRAFLLLALVASLVFFVVCVWYSRIDWQELQRADAAFRGAALKPNSELKTLFVLEARQNAHRINVFADVVWALLCAIGSIVCAVGLRYERQSH
;
A
#
# COMPACT_ATOMS: atom_id res chain seq x y z
N MET A 1 -6.39 31.42 6.40
CA MET A 1 -7.17 30.25 5.93
C MET A 1 -6.26 29.20 5.30
N LEU A 2 -5.29 29.57 4.46
CA LEU A 2 -4.31 28.67 3.85
C LEU A 2 -3.52 27.81 4.87
N ARG A 3 -3.00 28.41 5.95
CA ARG A 3 -2.32 27.65 7.03
C ARG A 3 -3.11 26.48 7.59
N ALA A 4 -4.37 26.72 7.93
CA ALA A 4 -5.24 25.71 8.52
C ALA A 4 -5.51 24.58 7.54
N PHE A 5 -5.71 24.92 6.26
CA PHE A 5 -5.85 23.95 5.18
C PHE A 5 -4.58 23.08 5.04
N LEU A 6 -3.40 23.69 4.99
CA LEU A 6 -2.14 22.95 4.87
C LEU A 6 -1.85 22.05 6.07
N LEU A 7 -2.21 22.49 7.29
CA LEU A 7 -2.11 21.66 8.50
C LEU A 7 -3.05 20.46 8.45
N LEU A 8 -4.32 20.66 8.06
CA LEU A 8 -5.28 19.57 7.92
C LEU A 8 -4.84 18.57 6.85
N ALA A 9 -4.37 19.06 5.69
CA ALA A 9 -3.87 18.22 4.61
C ALA A 9 -2.61 17.43 5.02
N LEU A 10 -1.70 18.04 5.78
CA LEU A 10 -0.51 17.37 6.34
C LEU A 10 -0.91 16.23 7.28
N VAL A 11 -1.79 16.52 8.25
CA VAL A 11 -2.23 15.53 9.23
C VAL A 11 -2.96 14.39 8.54
N ALA A 12 -3.89 14.69 7.62
CA ALA A 12 -4.60 13.68 6.86
C ALA A 12 -3.63 12.80 6.05
N SER A 13 -2.67 13.41 5.35
CA SER A 13 -1.68 12.68 4.55
C SER A 13 -0.82 11.74 5.40
N LEU A 14 -0.40 12.18 6.59
CA LEU A 14 0.34 11.32 7.53
C LEU A 14 -0.50 10.15 8.06
N VAL A 15 -1.77 10.39 8.38
CA VAL A 15 -2.68 9.34 8.84
C VAL A 15 -2.88 8.30 7.74
N PHE A 16 -3.20 8.72 6.51
CA PHE A 16 -3.36 7.81 5.38
C PHE A 16 -2.07 7.07 5.04
N PHE A 17 -0.90 7.73 5.12
CA PHE A 17 0.39 7.06 4.96
C PHE A 17 0.54 5.88 5.91
N VAL A 18 0.28 6.09 7.21
CA VAL A 18 0.39 5.04 8.23
C VAL A 18 -0.59 3.91 7.96
N VAL A 19 -1.83 4.24 7.58
CA VAL A 19 -2.86 3.24 7.24
C VAL A 19 -2.41 2.39 6.04
N CYS A 20 -1.96 3.01 4.94
CA CYS A 20 -1.49 2.30 3.76
C CYS A 20 -0.25 1.42 4.04
N VAL A 21 0.71 1.92 4.83
CA VAL A 21 1.87 1.13 5.26
C VAL A 21 1.43 -0.06 6.13
N TRP A 22 0.44 0.13 6.99
CA TRP A 22 -0.11 -0.95 7.81
C TRP A 22 -0.79 -2.03 6.96
N TYR A 23 -1.69 -1.64 6.04
CA TYR A 23 -2.37 -2.58 5.16
C TYR A 23 -1.42 -3.30 4.20
N SER A 24 -0.44 -2.60 3.62
CA SER A 24 0.56 -3.25 2.77
C SER A 24 1.33 -4.36 3.50
N ARG A 25 1.58 -4.22 4.81
CA ARG A 25 2.18 -5.29 5.61
C ARG A 25 1.25 -6.49 5.79
N ILE A 26 -0.03 -6.25 6.01
CA ILE A 26 -1.04 -7.33 6.12
C ILE A 26 -1.14 -8.08 4.79
N ASP A 27 -1.33 -7.36 3.68
CA ASP A 27 -1.48 -7.96 2.37
C ASP A 27 -0.19 -8.65 1.90
N TRP A 28 0.97 -8.18 2.34
CA TRP A 28 2.24 -8.88 2.11
C TRP A 28 2.29 -10.24 2.80
N GLN A 29 1.77 -10.36 4.01
CA GLN A 29 1.68 -11.66 4.70
C GLN A 29 0.70 -12.60 4.00
N GLU A 30 -0.46 -12.10 3.56
CA GLU A 30 -1.41 -12.90 2.79
C GLU A 30 -0.84 -13.33 1.44
N LEU A 31 -0.08 -12.46 0.78
CA LEU A 31 0.63 -12.79 -0.45
C LEU A 31 1.62 -13.95 -0.25
N GLN A 32 2.40 -13.93 0.83
CA GLN A 32 3.33 -15.02 1.13
C GLN A 32 2.60 -16.34 1.38
N ARG A 33 1.46 -16.32 2.06
CA ARG A 33 0.63 -17.51 2.28
C ARG A 33 0.06 -18.04 0.97
N ALA A 34 -0.43 -17.17 0.09
CA ALA A 34 -0.94 -17.54 -1.22
C ALA A 34 0.16 -18.11 -2.14
N ASP A 35 1.36 -17.52 -2.14
CA ASP A 35 2.52 -18.03 -2.88
C ASP A 35 2.97 -19.41 -2.35
N ALA A 36 3.00 -19.60 -1.03
CA ALA A 36 3.33 -20.89 -0.43
C ALA A 36 2.29 -21.97 -0.81
N ALA A 37 1.00 -21.62 -0.82
CA ALA A 37 -0.06 -22.54 -1.23
C ALA A 37 0.05 -22.90 -2.72
N PHE A 38 0.33 -21.93 -3.59
CA PHE A 38 0.57 -22.17 -5.02
C PHE A 38 1.76 -23.10 -5.24
N ARG A 39 2.92 -22.79 -4.64
CA ARG A 39 4.12 -23.64 -4.75
C ARG A 39 3.89 -25.05 -4.21
N GLY A 40 3.20 -25.17 -3.08
CA GLY A 40 2.84 -26.45 -2.48
C GLY A 40 1.92 -27.29 -3.36
N ALA A 41 1.01 -26.66 -4.12
CA ALA A 41 0.19 -27.35 -5.10
C ALA A 41 0.99 -27.69 -6.38
N ALA A 42 1.80 -26.77 -6.90
CA ALA A 42 2.57 -26.96 -8.13
C ALA A 42 3.58 -28.12 -8.05
N LEU A 43 4.08 -28.43 -6.85
CA LEU A 43 5.02 -29.53 -6.62
C LEU A 43 4.36 -30.91 -6.49
N LYS A 44 3.02 -31.01 -6.45
CA LYS A 44 2.33 -32.29 -6.33
C LYS A 44 2.15 -32.94 -7.72
N PRO A 45 2.46 -34.24 -7.87
CA PRO A 45 2.46 -34.92 -9.17
C PRO A 45 1.08 -35.06 -9.84
N ASN A 46 -0.03 -34.70 -9.17
CA ASN A 46 -1.40 -34.80 -9.70
C ASN A 46 -2.23 -33.53 -9.44
N SER A 47 -1.60 -32.36 -9.29
CA SER A 47 -2.39 -31.14 -9.09
C SER A 47 -3.23 -30.81 -10.31
N GLU A 48 -4.54 -30.72 -10.11
CA GLU A 48 -5.47 -30.31 -11.15
C GLU A 48 -5.13 -28.90 -11.66
N LEU A 49 -5.05 -28.74 -12.98
CA LEU A 49 -4.77 -27.45 -13.63
C LEU A 49 -5.70 -26.33 -13.14
N LYS A 50 -6.98 -26.67 -12.91
CA LYS A 50 -7.99 -25.74 -12.37
C LYS A 50 -7.60 -25.21 -11.00
N THR A 51 -7.06 -26.06 -10.13
CA THR A 51 -6.60 -25.68 -8.79
C THR A 51 -5.40 -24.74 -8.87
N LEU A 52 -4.45 -25.00 -9.78
CA LEU A 52 -3.30 -24.14 -9.99
C LEU A 52 -3.70 -22.75 -10.48
N PHE A 53 -4.63 -22.66 -11.45
CA PHE A 53 -5.14 -21.37 -11.93
C PHE A 53 -5.83 -20.55 -10.84
N VAL A 54 -6.65 -21.19 -9.99
CA VAL A 54 -7.32 -20.49 -8.87
C VAL A 54 -6.30 -19.96 -7.86
N LEU A 55 -5.26 -20.75 -7.54
CA LEU A 55 -4.22 -20.34 -6.62
C LEU A 55 -3.36 -19.19 -7.18
N GLU A 56 -3.02 -19.25 -8.47
CA GLU A 56 -2.31 -18.17 -9.15
C GLU A 56 -3.12 -16.87 -9.19
N ALA A 57 -4.41 -16.95 -9.53
CA ALA A 57 -5.30 -15.80 -9.53
C ALA A 57 -5.38 -15.15 -8.13
N ARG A 58 -5.46 -15.98 -7.07
CA ARG A 58 -5.45 -15.51 -5.69
C ARG A 58 -4.14 -14.79 -5.32
N GLN A 59 -3.00 -15.36 -5.71
CA GLN A 59 -1.70 -14.72 -5.49
C GLN A 59 -1.63 -13.36 -6.21
N ASN A 60 -2.06 -13.30 -7.46
CA ASN A 60 -2.03 -12.06 -8.25
C ASN A 60 -2.94 -10.97 -7.65
N ALA A 61 -4.10 -11.33 -7.11
CA ALA A 61 -4.95 -10.38 -6.37
C ALA A 61 -4.20 -9.74 -5.19
N HIS A 62 -3.53 -10.55 -4.36
CA HIS A 62 -2.74 -10.01 -3.24
C HIS A 62 -1.53 -9.18 -3.70
N ARG A 63 -0.87 -9.54 -4.83
CA ARG A 63 0.21 -8.71 -5.40
C ARG A 63 -0.28 -7.33 -5.79
N ILE A 64 -1.45 -7.25 -6.42
CA ILE A 64 -2.05 -5.98 -6.86
C ILE A 64 -2.40 -5.13 -5.63
N ASN A 65 -2.96 -5.72 -4.58
CA ASN A 65 -3.29 -4.97 -3.37
C ASN A 65 -2.04 -4.41 -2.68
N VAL A 66 -1.01 -5.24 -2.46
CA VAL A 66 0.26 -4.76 -1.89
C VAL A 66 0.83 -3.62 -2.73
N PHE A 67 0.81 -3.75 -4.06
CA PHE A 67 1.29 -2.70 -4.95
C PHE A 67 0.48 -1.41 -4.77
N ALA A 68 -0.85 -1.50 -4.76
CA ALA A 68 -1.73 -0.36 -4.58
C ALA A 68 -1.47 0.34 -3.25
N ASP A 69 -1.39 -0.40 -2.14
CA ASP A 69 -1.15 0.17 -0.82
C ASP A 69 0.22 0.85 -0.71
N VAL A 70 1.26 0.26 -1.30
CA VAL A 70 2.60 0.86 -1.32
C VAL A 70 2.61 2.15 -2.16
N VAL A 71 1.95 2.15 -3.32
CA VAL A 71 1.81 3.35 -4.15
C VAL A 71 1.06 4.45 -3.41
N TRP A 72 -0.06 4.11 -2.76
CA TRP A 72 -0.82 5.06 -1.94
C TRP A 72 -0.01 5.63 -0.79
N ALA A 73 0.75 4.79 -0.08
CA ALA A 73 1.68 5.25 0.95
C ALA A 73 2.69 6.26 0.37
N LEU A 74 3.32 5.96 -0.76
CA LEU A 74 4.27 6.89 -1.39
C LEU A 74 3.63 8.24 -1.75
N LEU A 75 2.43 8.24 -2.31
CA LEU A 75 1.70 9.47 -2.63
C LEU A 75 1.38 10.29 -1.38
N CYS A 76 0.94 9.63 -0.30
CA CYS A 76 0.70 10.29 0.99
C CYS A 76 1.98 10.87 1.62
N ALA A 77 3.11 10.17 1.49
CA ALA A 77 4.39 10.68 1.95
C ALA A 77 4.80 11.94 1.17
N ILE A 78 4.68 11.93 -0.16
CA ILE A 78 4.93 13.09 -1.02
C ILE A 78 4.00 14.25 -0.65
N GLY A 79 2.70 13.98 -0.48
CA GLY A 79 1.72 14.98 -0.08
C GLY A 79 2.06 15.63 1.28
N SER A 80 2.52 14.83 2.24
CA SER A 80 2.99 15.31 3.54
C SER A 80 4.19 16.25 3.41
N ILE A 81 5.16 15.90 2.56
CA ILE A 81 6.34 16.74 2.29
C ILE A 81 5.92 18.07 1.66
N VAL A 82 5.05 18.05 0.65
CA VAL A 82 4.57 19.26 -0.03
C VAL A 82 3.84 20.19 0.96
N CYS A 83 2.97 19.64 1.81
CA CYS A 83 2.27 20.43 2.83
C CYS A 83 3.23 21.03 3.86
N ALA A 84 4.22 20.25 4.31
CA ALA A 84 5.24 20.73 5.25
C ALA A 84 6.10 21.86 4.66
N VAL A 85 6.51 21.73 3.40
CA VAL A 85 7.25 22.78 2.67
C VAL A 85 6.38 24.03 2.49
N GLY A 86 5.11 23.87 2.12
CA GLY A 86 4.16 24.98 2.00
C GLY A 86 3.98 25.76 3.32
N LEU A 87 3.86 25.05 4.45
CA LEU A 87 3.79 25.67 5.78
C LEU A 87 5.07 26.42 6.15
N ARG A 88 6.23 25.90 5.75
CA ARG A 88 7.51 26.58 5.97
C ARG A 88 7.59 27.87 5.15
N TYR A 89 7.14 27.85 3.90
CA TYR A 89 7.14 29.02 3.02
C TYR A 89 6.19 30.11 3.54
N GLU A 90 4.95 29.76 3.92
CA GLU A 90 3.98 30.71 4.49
C GLU A 90 4.53 31.40 5.76
N ARG A 91 5.29 30.67 6.59
CA ARG A 91 5.93 31.22 7.79
C ARG A 91 7.03 32.23 7.47
N GLN A 92 7.71 32.11 6.32
CA GLN A 92 8.80 33.02 5.94
C GLN A 92 8.30 34.28 5.23
N SER A 93 7.07 34.26 4.69
CA SER A 93 6.46 35.40 3.99
C SER A 93 5.70 36.37 4.89
N HIS A 94 5.66 36.12 6.20
CA HIS A 94 5.02 36.94 7.24
C HIS A 94 6.00 37.24 8.36
#